data_AF-A0A7G8IQG4-F1
#
_entry.id   AF-A0A7G8IQG4-F1
#
_cell.length_a   1.000
_cell.length_b   1.000
_cell.length_c   1.000
_cell.angle_alpha   90.00
_cell.angle_beta   90.00
_cell.angle_gamma   90.00
#
_symmetry.space_group_name_H-M   'P 1'
#
loop_
_entity.id
_entity.type
_entity.pdbx_description
1 polymer ?
#
loop_
_entity_poly.entity_id
_entity_poly.type
_entity_poly.pdbx_seq_one_letter_code
_entity_poly.pdbx_strand_id
1 'polypeptide(L)'
;MPVAVALVLALLAPFHPGRAKADTWDRIGRYAALIRQAGTDTMVAKDCPETLLGAFHVPQNALLLCANNLEDDPLQVWVVLAHESAHVMQHCHGAPLLEDHQVGHALARIEAQSTLAFQELRLYHQSQRRDEIEARLVQGMPPAEVEELFRSFCADELRGGGPISPQESPFSPP
;
A
#
# COMPACT_ATOMS: atom_id res chain seq x y z
N MET A 1 21.35 60.86 5.11
CA MET A 1 20.89 59.73 5.96
C MET A 1 20.15 58.77 5.05
N PRO A 2 20.78 57.68 4.57
CA PRO A 2 20.14 56.78 3.61
C PRO A 2 19.17 55.82 4.32
N VAL A 3 17.96 55.70 3.79
CA VAL A 3 16.96 54.70 4.19
C VAL A 3 17.37 53.37 3.55
N ALA A 4 17.72 52.39 4.38
CA ALA A 4 18.07 51.04 3.94
C ALA A 4 16.81 50.34 3.39
N VAL A 5 16.85 49.98 2.12
CA VAL A 5 15.86 49.09 1.49
C VAL A 5 16.23 47.66 1.88
N ALA A 6 15.43 47.05 2.75
CA ALA A 6 15.58 45.65 3.14
C ALA A 6 15.12 44.76 1.99
N LEU A 7 16.08 44.13 1.31
CA LEU A 7 15.85 43.10 0.30
C LEU A 7 15.47 41.79 1.03
N VAL A 8 14.17 41.49 1.12
CA VAL A 8 13.70 40.18 1.59
C VAL A 8 13.95 39.18 0.46
N LEU A 9 15.06 38.44 0.55
CA LEU A 9 15.30 37.27 -0.27
C LEU A 9 14.30 36.18 0.15
N ALA A 10 13.19 36.07 -0.58
CA ALA A 10 12.29 34.93 -0.46
C ALA A 10 13.06 33.68 -0.86
N LEU A 11 13.38 32.83 0.12
CA LEU A 11 13.92 31.49 -0.09
C LEU A 11 12.88 30.68 -0.87
N LEU A 12 13.06 30.62 -2.19
CA LEU A 12 12.40 29.62 -3.04
C LEU A 12 12.99 28.27 -2.69
N ALA A 13 12.40 27.59 -1.71
CA ALA A 13 12.63 26.16 -1.52
C ALA A 13 12.12 25.45 -2.78
N PRO A 14 12.96 24.68 -3.49
CA PRO A 14 12.49 23.89 -4.62
C PRO A 14 11.57 22.80 -4.07
N PHE A 15 10.27 22.94 -4.34
CA PHE A 15 9.32 21.83 -4.25
C PHE A 15 9.81 20.75 -5.22
N HIS A 16 10.41 19.69 -4.67
CA HIS A 16 10.73 18.48 -5.42
C HIS A 16 9.52 17.55 -5.36
N PRO A 17 8.73 17.37 -6.43
CA PRO A 17 7.73 16.31 -6.48
C PRO A 17 8.48 15.01 -6.81
N GLY A 18 8.96 14.29 -5.79
CA GLY A 18 9.79 13.10 -6.00
C GLY A 18 9.81 12.14 -4.81
N ARG A 19 8.90 11.14 -4.86
CA ARG A 19 8.88 9.85 -4.15
C ARG A 19 9.38 9.82 -2.70
N ALA A 20 8.48 10.07 -1.76
CA ALA A 20 8.45 9.17 -0.61
C ALA A 20 7.76 7.90 -1.10
N LYS A 21 8.50 6.81 -1.28
CA LYS A 21 8.00 5.45 -1.02
C LYS A 21 8.45 5.13 0.42
N ALA A 22 7.88 4.17 1.14
CA ALA A 22 8.29 4.00 2.55
C ALA A 22 9.78 3.66 2.60
N ASP A 23 10.56 4.54 3.19
CA ASP A 23 12.01 4.49 3.25
C ASP A 23 12.50 3.81 4.54
N THR A 24 11.57 3.33 5.39
CA THR A 24 11.87 2.81 6.72
C THR A 24 11.01 1.60 7.11
N TRP A 25 11.66 0.64 7.75
CA TRP A 25 11.02 -0.52 8.39
C TRP A 25 9.96 -0.13 9.42
N ASP A 26 10.18 0.97 10.12
CA ASP A 26 9.27 1.51 11.13
C ASP A 26 7.92 1.95 10.52
N ARG A 27 7.93 2.56 9.32
CA ARG A 27 6.69 2.87 8.59
C ARG A 27 5.96 1.59 8.14
N ILE A 28 6.68 0.61 7.62
CA ILE A 28 6.11 -0.71 7.26
C ILE A 28 5.42 -1.35 8.47
N GLY A 29 6.11 -1.37 9.61
CA GLY A 29 5.58 -1.93 10.86
C GLY A 29 4.32 -1.22 11.34
N ARG A 30 4.28 0.12 11.29
CA ARG A 30 3.08 0.91 11.62
C ARG A 30 1.93 0.65 10.65
N TYR A 31 2.21 0.56 9.35
CA TYR A 31 1.16 0.33 8.37
C TYR A 31 0.59 -1.09 8.50
N ALA A 32 1.43 -2.10 8.72
CA ALA A 32 1.00 -3.45 9.05
C ALA A 32 0.16 -3.48 10.35
N ALA A 33 0.51 -2.69 11.36
CA ALA A 33 -0.29 -2.56 12.58
C ALA A 33 -1.66 -1.93 12.32
N LEU A 34 -1.75 -0.94 11.42
CA LEU A 34 -3.02 -0.35 10.99
C LEU A 34 -3.89 -1.38 10.27
N ILE A 35 -3.30 -2.21 9.41
CA ILE A 35 -4.01 -3.30 8.71
C ILE A 35 -4.59 -4.30 9.72
N ARG A 36 -3.80 -4.71 10.72
CA ARG A 36 -4.26 -5.57 11.82
C ARG A 36 -5.36 -4.91 12.66
N GLN A 37 -5.27 -3.60 12.89
CA GLN A 37 -6.32 -2.87 13.60
C GLN A 37 -7.66 -2.91 12.85
N ALA A 38 -7.63 -2.94 11.52
CA ALA A 38 -8.82 -3.15 10.67
C ALA A 38 -9.25 -4.63 10.58
N GLY A 39 -8.74 -5.50 11.44
CA GLY A 39 -9.16 -6.90 11.54
C GLY A 39 -8.51 -7.86 10.54
N THR A 40 -7.54 -7.40 9.74
CA THR A 40 -6.82 -8.23 8.76
C THR A 40 -5.49 -8.72 9.32
N ASP A 41 -5.28 -10.03 9.36
CA ASP A 41 -4.00 -10.59 9.80
C ASP A 41 -2.88 -10.23 8.83
N THR A 42 -1.68 -9.97 9.35
CA THR A 42 -0.49 -9.72 8.53
C THR A 42 0.55 -10.80 8.82
N MET A 43 0.85 -11.63 7.83
CA MET A 43 1.72 -12.80 7.94
C MET A 43 2.97 -12.63 7.10
N VAL A 44 4.04 -13.30 7.53
CA VAL A 44 5.29 -13.41 6.76
C VAL A 44 5.63 -14.88 6.63
N ALA A 45 5.69 -15.38 5.40
CA ALA A 45 6.12 -16.75 5.09
C ALA A 45 7.53 -16.77 4.50
N LYS A 46 8.20 -17.93 4.62
CA LYS A 46 9.58 -18.16 4.14
C LYS A 46 9.67 -19.29 3.11
N ASP A 47 8.53 -19.85 2.73
CA ASP A 47 8.38 -21.06 1.92
C ASP A 47 7.32 -20.87 0.82
N CYS A 48 7.17 -19.63 0.34
CA CYS A 48 6.25 -19.34 -0.76
C CYS A 48 6.76 -19.92 -2.09
N PRO A 49 5.86 -20.25 -3.04
CA PRO A 49 6.22 -20.55 -4.41
C PRO A 49 7.09 -19.46 -5.04
N GLU A 50 7.98 -19.83 -5.96
CA GLU A 50 8.82 -18.87 -6.68
C GLU A 50 7.95 -17.79 -7.35
N THR A 51 8.46 -16.56 -7.37
CA THR A 51 7.82 -15.35 -7.95
C THR A 51 6.60 -14.79 -7.19
N LEU A 52 6.03 -15.50 -6.22
CA LEU A 52 4.98 -14.95 -5.35
C LEU A 52 5.59 -13.99 -4.33
N LEU A 53 5.33 -12.68 -4.47
CA LEU A 53 5.87 -11.67 -3.55
C LEU A 53 4.98 -11.43 -2.33
N GLY A 54 3.66 -11.50 -2.54
CA GLY A 54 2.63 -11.31 -1.52
C GLY A 54 1.29 -11.84 -2.02
N ALA A 55 0.33 -11.91 -1.12
CA ALA A 55 -1.05 -12.26 -1.45
C ALA A 55 -2.00 -11.77 -0.35
N PHE A 56 -3.22 -11.39 -0.72
CA PHE A 56 -4.34 -11.29 0.21
C PHE A 56 -5.32 -12.45 0.01
N HIS A 57 -5.62 -13.18 1.09
CA HIS A 57 -6.52 -14.33 1.07
C HIS A 57 -7.85 -13.99 1.76
N VAL A 58 -8.85 -13.63 0.97
CA VAL A 58 -10.18 -13.17 1.44
C VAL A 58 -10.81 -14.11 2.48
N PRO A 59 -10.93 -15.44 2.27
CA PRO A 59 -11.60 -16.30 3.26
C PRO A 59 -10.94 -16.37 4.64
N GLN A 60 -9.65 -16.04 4.74
CA GLN A 60 -8.91 -16.03 6.02
C GLN A 60 -8.69 -14.61 6.54
N ASN A 61 -9.11 -13.59 5.78
CA ASN A 61 -8.79 -12.19 6.03
C ASN A 61 -7.32 -11.96 6.40
N ALA A 62 -6.42 -12.52 5.58
CA ALA A 62 -4.98 -12.53 5.84
C ALA A 62 -4.19 -11.98 4.66
N LEU A 63 -3.33 -11.00 4.94
CA LEU A 63 -2.32 -10.47 4.04
C LEU A 63 -0.98 -11.15 4.32
N LEU A 64 -0.40 -11.76 3.29
CA LEU A 64 0.85 -12.49 3.34
C LEU A 64 1.95 -11.74 2.59
N LEU A 65 3.13 -11.63 3.19
CA LEU A 65 4.38 -11.27 2.51
C LEU A 65 5.31 -12.48 2.43
N CYS A 66 5.86 -12.74 1.25
CA CYS A 66 6.72 -13.88 0.98
C CYS A 66 8.19 -13.51 1.11
N ALA A 67 8.74 -13.59 2.32
CA ALA A 67 10.10 -13.15 2.62
C ALA A 67 11.19 -13.90 1.84
N ASN A 68 10.93 -15.13 1.38
CA ASN A 68 11.89 -15.87 0.54
C ASN A 68 12.02 -15.34 -0.89
N ASN A 69 11.09 -14.49 -1.34
CA ASN A 69 11.10 -13.87 -2.66
C ASN A 69 11.31 -12.35 -2.60
N LEU A 70 11.51 -11.79 -1.40
CA LEU A 70 11.76 -10.37 -1.17
C LEU A 70 13.21 -10.16 -0.73
N GLU A 71 13.84 -9.14 -1.29
CA GLU A 71 15.09 -8.59 -0.82
C GLU A 71 14.89 -7.93 0.56
N ASP A 72 15.96 -7.83 1.33
CA ASP A 72 16.00 -7.07 2.60
C ASP A 72 16.03 -5.55 2.31
N ASP A 73 14.99 -5.07 1.61
CA ASP A 73 14.82 -3.70 1.14
C ASP A 73 13.43 -3.18 1.56
N PRO A 74 13.34 -2.17 2.45
CA PRO A 74 12.06 -1.60 2.87
C PRO A 74 11.27 -1.04 1.68
N LEU A 75 11.94 -0.59 0.62
CA LEU A 75 11.27 -0.07 -0.56
C LEU A 75 10.45 -1.16 -1.27
N GLN A 76 11.06 -2.34 -1.46
CA GLN A 76 10.42 -3.46 -2.11
C GLN A 76 9.28 -4.01 -1.25
N VAL A 77 9.52 -4.19 0.05
CA VAL A 77 8.50 -4.65 0.99
C VAL A 77 7.31 -3.70 1.02
N TRP A 78 7.55 -2.39 0.99
CA TRP A 78 6.47 -1.41 0.91
C TRP A 78 5.63 -1.53 -0.35
N VAL A 79 6.26 -1.68 -1.51
CA VAL A 79 5.55 -1.81 -2.79
C VAL A 79 4.58 -2.98 -2.75
N VAL A 80 5.02 -4.12 -2.23
CA VAL A 80 4.17 -5.32 -2.12
C VAL A 80 3.10 -5.11 -1.06
N LEU A 81 3.45 -4.60 0.13
CA LEU A 81 2.48 -4.34 1.19
C LEU A 81 1.37 -3.38 0.75
N ALA A 82 1.71 -2.32 -0.01
CA ALA A 82 0.75 -1.36 -0.55
C ALA A 82 -0.12 -1.97 -1.67
N HIS A 83 0.43 -2.88 -2.48
CA HIS A 83 -0.35 -3.63 -3.45
C HIS A 83 -1.38 -4.51 -2.75
N GLU A 84 -0.93 -5.38 -1.83
CA GLU A 84 -1.82 -6.29 -1.13
C GLU A 84 -2.84 -5.56 -0.24
N SER A 85 -2.48 -4.41 0.34
CA SER A 85 -3.43 -3.61 1.11
C SER A 85 -4.54 -3.00 0.26
N ALA A 86 -4.37 -2.86 -1.06
CA ALA A 86 -5.46 -2.49 -1.95
C ALA A 86 -6.54 -3.57 -2.02
N HIS A 87 -6.14 -4.84 -2.03
CA HIS A 87 -7.09 -5.95 -1.95
C HIS A 87 -7.79 -6.01 -0.59
N VAL A 88 -7.10 -5.66 0.49
CA VAL A 88 -7.73 -5.47 1.80
C VAL A 88 -8.76 -4.32 1.75
N MET A 89 -8.41 -3.17 1.16
CA MET A 89 -9.35 -2.05 1.02
C MET A 89 -10.59 -2.43 0.20
N GLN A 90 -10.42 -3.16 -0.90
CA GLN A 90 -11.53 -3.68 -1.72
C GLN A 90 -12.42 -4.61 -0.89
N HIS A 91 -11.82 -5.44 -0.03
CA HIS A 91 -12.55 -6.32 0.87
C HIS A 91 -13.33 -5.57 1.96
N CYS A 92 -12.68 -4.62 2.67
CA CYS A 92 -13.34 -3.75 3.64
C CYS A 92 -14.52 -3.00 3.02
N HIS A 93 -14.35 -2.49 1.80
CA HIS A 93 -15.35 -1.67 1.13
C HIS A 93 -16.48 -2.50 0.51
N GLY A 94 -16.20 -3.74 0.10
CA GLY A 94 -17.13 -4.59 -0.62
C GLY A 94 -17.42 -4.13 -2.06
N ALA A 95 -16.62 -3.20 -2.58
CA ALA A 95 -16.74 -2.64 -3.93
C ALA A 95 -15.36 -2.16 -4.44
N PRO A 96 -15.24 -1.82 -5.74
CA PRO A 96 -14.00 -1.29 -6.30
C PRO A 96 -13.55 0.02 -5.63
N LEU A 97 -12.24 0.28 -5.58
CA LEU A 97 -11.68 1.52 -5.02
C LEU A 97 -11.86 2.72 -5.94
N LEU A 98 -11.96 2.47 -7.25
CA LEU A 98 -12.14 3.51 -8.25
C LEU A 98 -13.54 3.45 -8.84
N GLU A 99 -14.09 4.61 -9.16
CA GLU A 99 -15.25 4.73 -10.03
C GLU A 99 -14.87 4.35 -11.48
N ASP A 100 -15.84 3.87 -12.26
CA ASP A 100 -15.59 3.38 -13.63
C ASP A 100 -14.87 4.40 -14.53
N HIS A 101 -15.21 5.68 -14.39
CA HIS A 101 -14.62 6.77 -15.16
C HIS A 101 -13.17 7.07 -14.78
N GLN A 102 -12.69 6.62 -13.61
CA GLN A 102 -11.34 6.85 -13.12
C GLN A 102 -10.34 5.79 -13.60
N VAL A 103 -10.82 4.62 -14.04
CA VAL A 103 -9.97 3.48 -14.45
C VAL A 103 -9.02 3.85 -15.59
N GLY A 104 -9.47 4.65 -16.56
CA GLY A 104 -8.62 5.11 -17.66
C GLY A 104 -7.43 5.98 -17.19
N HIS A 105 -7.66 6.86 -16.21
CA HIS A 105 -6.60 7.68 -15.62
C HIS A 105 -5.63 6.84 -14.78
N ALA A 106 -6.14 5.83 -14.06
CA ALA A 106 -5.30 4.90 -13.32
C ALA A 106 -4.33 4.16 -14.24
N LEU A 107 -4.82 3.62 -15.36
CA LEU A 107 -4.02 2.96 -16.37
C LEU A 107 -2.91 3.87 -16.93
N ALA A 108 -3.25 5.12 -17.27
CA ALA A 108 -2.26 6.08 -17.77
C ALA A 108 -1.17 6.38 -16.72
N ARG A 109 -1.53 6.47 -15.42
CA ARG A 109 -0.57 6.68 -14.34
C ARG A 109 0.32 5.45 -14.14
N ILE A 110 -0.22 4.23 -14.21
CA ILE A 110 0.56 2.99 -14.12
C ILE A 110 1.56 2.90 -15.27
N GLU A 111 1.13 3.16 -16.51
CA GLU A 111 1.99 3.16 -17.69
C GLU A 111 3.14 4.17 -17.56
N ALA A 112 2.85 5.39 -17.10
CA ALA A 112 3.86 6.42 -16.87
C ALA A 112 4.86 6.05 -15.76
N GLN A 113 4.48 5.21 -14.81
CA GLN A 113 5.35 4.77 -13.71
C GLN A 113 6.18 3.53 -14.06
N SER A 114 5.60 2.58 -14.80
CA SER A 114 6.25 1.34 -15.21
C SER A 114 5.52 0.72 -16.40
N THR A 115 6.15 0.74 -17.57
CA THR A 115 5.65 0.07 -18.77
C THR A 115 5.52 -1.44 -18.57
N LEU A 116 6.43 -2.06 -17.80
CA LEU A 116 6.35 -3.49 -17.49
C LEU A 116 5.10 -3.81 -16.67
N ALA A 117 4.84 -3.03 -15.61
CA ALA A 117 3.65 -3.25 -14.77
C ALA A 117 2.36 -3.09 -15.57
N PHE A 118 2.32 -2.12 -16.49
CA PHE A 118 1.19 -1.93 -17.40
C PHE A 118 1.00 -3.12 -18.35
N GLN A 119 2.09 -3.68 -18.89
CA GLN A 119 2.02 -4.85 -19.77
C GLN A 119 1.55 -6.11 -19.05
N GLU A 120 2.01 -6.31 -17.81
CA GLU A 120 1.62 -7.46 -16.97
C GLU A 120 0.13 -7.50 -16.66
N LEU A 121 -0.56 -6.34 -16.61
CA LEU A 121 -2.01 -6.29 -16.45
C LEU A 121 -2.78 -7.09 -17.52
N ARG A 122 -2.16 -7.34 -18.68
CA ARG A 122 -2.74 -8.16 -19.76
C ARG A 122 -2.74 -9.65 -19.46
N LEU A 123 -1.93 -10.10 -18.51
CA LEU A 123 -1.83 -11.51 -18.09
C LEU A 123 -2.99 -11.92 -17.19
N TYR A 124 -3.62 -10.95 -16.51
CA TYR A 124 -4.75 -11.22 -15.64
C TYR A 124 -6.04 -11.50 -16.42
N HIS A 125 -6.83 -12.42 -15.87
CA HIS A 125 -8.17 -12.70 -16.36
C HIS A 125 -9.04 -11.45 -16.28
N GLN A 126 -10.00 -11.30 -17.19
CA GLN A 126 -10.83 -10.08 -17.28
C GLN A 126 -11.56 -9.76 -15.98
N SER A 127 -11.99 -10.79 -15.25
CA SER A 127 -12.68 -10.64 -13.96
C SER A 127 -11.80 -10.12 -12.83
N GLN A 128 -10.47 -10.25 -12.93
CA GLN A 128 -9.50 -9.80 -11.91
C GLN A 128 -8.85 -8.47 -12.27
N ARG A 129 -8.89 -8.11 -13.56
CA ARG A 129 -8.09 -7.01 -14.10
C ARG A 129 -8.37 -5.67 -13.44
N ARG A 130 -9.63 -5.40 -13.06
CA ARG A 130 -9.97 -4.14 -12.38
C ARG A 130 -9.28 -4.06 -11.02
N ASP A 131 -9.41 -5.10 -10.21
CA ASP A 131 -8.86 -5.14 -8.86
C ASP A 131 -7.34 -4.97 -8.89
N GLU A 132 -6.69 -5.58 -9.87
CA GLU A 132 -5.25 -5.48 -10.13
C GLU A 132 -4.83 -4.09 -10.64
N ILE A 133 -5.64 -3.43 -11.46
CA ILE A 133 -5.37 -2.03 -11.85
C ILE A 133 -5.33 -1.14 -10.61
N GLU A 134 -6.30 -1.29 -9.71
CA GLU A 134 -6.37 -0.51 -8.48
C GLU A 134 -5.19 -0.81 -7.56
N ALA A 135 -4.84 -2.09 -7.37
CA ALA A 135 -3.67 -2.48 -6.60
C ALA A 135 -2.34 -1.96 -7.19
N ARG A 136 -2.19 -2.01 -8.52
CA ARG A 136 -1.03 -1.44 -9.24
C ARG A 136 -1.00 0.08 -9.20
N LEU A 137 -2.14 0.75 -9.04
CA LEU A 137 -2.19 2.19 -8.79
C LEU A 137 -1.72 2.50 -7.37
N VAL A 138 -2.27 1.81 -6.36
CA VAL A 138 -1.96 2.02 -4.93
C VAL A 138 -0.48 1.73 -4.63
N GLN A 139 0.10 0.66 -5.19
CA GLN A 139 1.54 0.35 -5.00
C GLN A 139 2.45 1.53 -5.44
N GLY A 140 1.98 2.35 -6.38
CA GLY A 140 2.69 3.46 -6.98
C GLY A 140 2.45 4.80 -6.29
N MET A 141 1.58 4.85 -5.26
CA MET A 141 1.27 6.06 -4.51
C MET A 141 2.32 6.35 -3.42
N PRO A 142 2.45 7.62 -2.99
CA PRO A 142 3.16 7.96 -1.77
C PRO A 142 2.57 7.28 -0.53
N PRO A 143 3.37 6.85 0.45
CA PRO A 143 2.89 6.13 1.62
C PRO A 143 1.81 6.84 2.42
N ALA A 144 1.91 8.16 2.55
CA ALA A 144 0.89 8.94 3.24
C ALA A 144 -0.47 8.84 2.54
N GLU A 145 -0.50 8.87 1.21
CA GLU A 145 -1.72 8.70 0.42
C GLU A 145 -2.28 7.28 0.57
N VAL A 146 -1.43 6.25 0.58
CA VAL A 146 -1.84 4.85 0.81
C VAL A 146 -2.46 4.67 2.20
N GLU A 147 -1.83 5.23 3.24
CA GLU A 147 -2.33 5.17 4.62
C GLU A 147 -3.68 5.90 4.77
N GLU A 148 -3.83 7.06 4.13
CA GLU A 148 -5.09 7.82 4.13
C GLU A 148 -6.19 7.06 3.41
N LEU A 149 -5.89 6.52 2.22
CA LEU A 149 -6.82 5.72 1.43
C LEU A 149 -7.31 4.50 2.23
N PHE A 150 -6.39 3.81 2.91
CA PHE A 150 -6.71 2.67 3.75
C PHE A 150 -7.66 3.03 4.87
N ARG A 151 -7.41 4.14 5.57
CA ARG A 151 -8.30 4.62 6.64
C ARG A 151 -9.70 4.96 6.13
N SER A 152 -9.81 5.46 4.91
CA SER A 152 -11.09 5.78 4.28
C SER A 152 -11.88 4.52 3.95
N PHE A 153 -11.27 3.55 3.26
CA PHE A 153 -11.96 2.35 2.79
C PHE A 153 -12.20 1.30 3.88
N CYS A 154 -11.36 1.25 4.91
CA CYS A 154 -11.53 0.37 6.07
C CYS A 154 -12.06 1.12 7.32
N ALA A 155 -12.73 2.27 7.14
CA ALA A 155 -13.17 3.12 8.24
C ALA A 155 -14.11 2.40 9.23
N ASP A 156 -15.02 1.57 8.73
CA ASP A 156 -15.99 0.87 9.58
C ASP A 156 -15.34 -0.21 10.43
N GLU A 157 -14.42 -0.98 9.85
CA GLU A 157 -13.59 -1.95 10.59
C GLU A 157 -12.75 -1.26 11.66
N LEU A 158 -12.16 -0.11 11.35
CA LEU A 158 -11.38 0.67 12.32
C LEU A 158 -12.22 1.25 13.46
N ARG A 159 -13.52 1.47 13.26
CA ARG A 159 -14.46 1.91 14.32
C ARG A 159 -14.96 0.75 15.17
N GLY A 160 -15.10 -0.44 14.57
CA GLY A 160 -15.51 -1.68 15.24
C GLY A 160 -14.38 -2.41 15.96
N GLY A 161 -13.14 -2.21 15.51
CA GLY A 161 -11.91 -2.73 16.09
C GLY A 161 -11.55 -2.02 17.40
N GLY A 162 -12.16 -2.44 18.51
CA GLY A 162 -11.67 -2.12 19.85
C GLY A 162 -10.19 -2.53 20.04
N PRO A 163 -9.52 -2.09 21.12
CA PRO A 163 -8.10 -2.36 21.33
C PRO A 163 -7.80 -3.84 21.19
N ILE A 164 -6.84 -4.18 20.31
CA ILE A 164 -6.31 -5.53 20.15
C ILE A 164 -5.85 -6.02 21.52
N SER A 165 -6.54 -7.02 22.06
CA SER A 165 -6.10 -7.70 23.28
C SER A 165 -4.80 -8.44 22.93
N PRO A 166 -3.71 -8.30 23.70
CA PRO A 166 -2.45 -8.98 23.42
C PRO A 166 -2.54 -10.47 23.80
N GLN A 167 -3.22 -11.28 22.99
CA GLN A 167 -3.27 -12.76 23.00
C GLN A 167 -3.90 -13.12 21.63
N GLU A 168 -3.30 -13.85 20.69
CA GLU A 168 -2.34 -14.94 20.73
C GLU A 168 -1.28 -14.75 19.64
N SER A 169 0.00 -14.71 20.02
CA SER A 169 1.09 -14.88 19.06
C SER A 169 1.29 -16.38 18.82
N PRO A 170 1.29 -16.87 17.56
CA PRO A 170 1.54 -18.28 17.24
C PRO A 170 3.01 -18.72 17.51
N PHE A 171 3.83 -17.85 18.10
CA PHE A 171 5.24 -18.10 18.40
C PHE A 171 5.54 -18.32 19.90
N SER A 172 4.56 -18.69 20.71
CA SER A 172 4.86 -19.18 22.07
C SER A 172 5.25 -20.67 22.00
N PRO A 173 6.46 -21.07 22.44
CA PRO A 173 6.79 -22.49 22.56
C PRO A 173 5.98 -23.13 23.71
N PRO A 174 5.82 -24.48 23.71
CA PRO A 174 5.04 -25.20 24.71
C PRO A 174 5.58 -25.07 26.13
#